data_AF-B7FZX6-F1
#
_entry.id   AF-B7FZX6-F1
#
_cell.length_a   1.000
_cell.length_b   1.000
_cell.length_c   1.000
_cell.angle_alpha   90.00
_cell.angle_beta   90.00
_cell.angle_gamma   90.00
#
_symmetry.space_group_name_H-M   'P 1'
#
loop_
_entity.id
_entity.type
_entity.pdbx_description
1 polymer ?
#
loop_
_entity_poly.entity_id
_entity_poly.type
_entity_poly.pdbx_seq_one_letter_code
_entity_poly.pdbx_strand_id
1 'polypeptide(L)'
;MQSNSNGGNNSNSDFSKKDEFRRYLEKSGVLDALTKVLVGLYEEPDRPNNALDYMKRYLGAPSAVDIDGIKQENSELKIQIEKMKKQLAELQE
;
A
#
# COMPACT_ATOMS: atom_id res chain seq x y z
N MET A 1 -43.81 -8.83 -39.24
CA MET A 1 -42.48 -9.44 -39.04
C MET A 1 -41.47 -8.31 -38.90
N GLN A 2 -41.16 -7.91 -37.67
CA GLN A 2 -40.10 -6.94 -37.37
C GLN A 2 -39.00 -7.70 -36.66
N SER A 3 -37.96 -8.05 -37.43
CA SER A 3 -36.74 -8.64 -36.90
C SER A 3 -35.81 -7.51 -36.50
N ASN A 4 -35.78 -7.17 -35.22
CA ASN A 4 -34.84 -6.22 -34.65
C ASN A 4 -33.59 -7.00 -34.20
N SER A 5 -32.55 -7.06 -35.04
CA SER A 5 -31.24 -7.57 -34.65
C SER A 5 -30.32 -6.39 -34.37
N ASN A 6 -30.25 -5.96 -33.11
CA ASN A 6 -29.23 -5.04 -32.62
C ASN A 6 -28.35 -5.80 -31.63
N GLY A 7 -27.34 -6.50 -32.15
CA GLY A 7 -26.42 -7.31 -31.37
C GLY A 7 -25.06 -7.36 -32.04
N GLY A 8 -24.21 -6.37 -31.75
CA GLY A 8 -22.83 -6.39 -32.25
C GLY A 8 -22.14 -5.05 -32.19
N ASN A 9 -21.88 -4.49 -31.00
CA ASN A 9 -20.94 -3.37 -30.88
C ASN A 9 -20.24 -3.25 -29.51
N ASN A 10 -20.22 -4.33 -28.70
CA ASN A 10 -19.69 -4.28 -27.34
C ASN A 10 -18.22 -4.70 -27.19
N SER A 11 -17.60 -5.26 -28.24
CA SER A 11 -16.22 -5.79 -28.17
C SER A 11 -15.14 -4.73 -28.34
N ASN A 12 -15.38 -3.72 -29.19
CA ASN A 12 -14.40 -2.65 -29.45
C ASN A 12 -14.31 -1.65 -28.29
N SER A 13 -15.42 -1.39 -27.59
CA SER A 13 -15.45 -0.49 -26.43
C SER A 13 -14.68 -1.09 -25.25
N ASP A 14 -14.80 -2.39 -25.01
CA ASP A 14 -14.09 -3.08 -23.92
C ASP A 14 -12.58 -3.19 -24.18
N PHE A 15 -12.18 -3.40 -25.44
CA PHE A 15 -10.76 -3.35 -25.82
C PHE A 15 -10.17 -1.96 -25.63
N SER A 16 -10.88 -0.91 -26.07
CA SER A 16 -10.46 0.48 -25.90
C SER A 16 -10.27 0.84 -24.42
N LYS A 17 -11.19 0.44 -23.54
CA LYS A 17 -11.09 0.68 -22.09
C LYS A 17 -9.89 -0.04 -21.47
N LYS A 18 -9.63 -1.29 -21.89
CA LYS A 18 -8.46 -2.06 -21.42
C LYS A 18 -7.15 -1.42 -21.87
N ASP A 19 -7.06 -0.96 -23.11
CA ASP A 19 -5.87 -0.29 -23.63
C ASP A 19 -5.62 1.05 -22.91
N GLU A 20 -6.68 1.84 -22.69
CA GLU A 20 -6.59 3.08 -21.93
C GLU A 20 -6.12 2.85 -20.48
N PHE A 21 -6.67 1.84 -19.81
CA PHE A 21 -6.25 1.49 -18.46
C PHE A 21 -4.79 1.02 -18.43
N ARG A 22 -4.37 0.19 -19.39
CA ARG A 22 -2.97 -0.24 -19.51
C ARG A 22 -2.04 0.96 -19.69
N ARG A 23 -2.35 1.86 -20.64
CA ARG A 23 -1.55 3.09 -20.87
C ARG A 23 -1.48 3.97 -19.64
N TYR A 24 -2.57 4.06 -18.89
CA TYR A 24 -2.59 4.77 -17.61
C TYR A 24 -1.61 4.16 -16.61
N LEU A 25 -1.59 2.83 -16.45
CA LEU A 25 -0.64 2.16 -15.57
C LEU A 25 0.82 2.31 -16.03
N GLU A 26 1.06 2.30 -17.35
CA GLU A 26 2.39 2.53 -17.93
C GLU A 26 2.84 3.98 -17.67
N LYS A 27 1.99 4.97 -17.98
CA LYS A 27 2.29 6.41 -17.81
C LYS A 27 2.44 6.83 -16.35
N SER A 28 1.68 6.22 -15.44
CA SER A 28 1.78 6.48 -14.00
C SER A 28 2.94 5.76 -13.32
N GLY A 29 3.66 4.88 -14.03
CA GLY A 29 4.79 4.13 -13.48
C GLY A 29 4.41 2.94 -12.60
N VAL A 30 3.11 2.63 -12.47
CA VAL A 30 2.63 1.50 -11.66
C VAL A 30 3.16 0.17 -12.19
N LEU A 31 3.20 -0.01 -13.51
CA LEU A 31 3.73 -1.23 -14.12
C LEU A 31 5.23 -1.40 -13.88
N ASP A 32 6.01 -0.32 -13.92
CA ASP A 32 7.44 -0.34 -13.61
C ASP A 32 7.70 -0.69 -12.15
N ALA A 33 6.94 -0.10 -11.22
CA ALA A 33 7.03 -0.41 -9.79
C ALA A 33 6.70 -1.89 -9.50
N LEU A 34 5.61 -2.41 -10.06
CA LEU A 34 5.23 -3.83 -9.91
C LEU A 34 6.29 -4.76 -10.52
N THR A 35 6.85 -4.39 -11.67
CA THR A 35 7.92 -5.17 -12.32
C THR A 35 9.15 -5.25 -11.42
N LYS A 36 9.59 -4.12 -10.84
CA LYS A 36 10.74 -4.08 -9.91
C LYS A 36 10.53 -4.94 -8.67
N VAL A 37 9.32 -4.93 -8.11
CA VAL A 37 8.97 -5.80 -6.96
C VAL A 37 9.13 -7.28 -7.33
N LEU A 38 8.61 -7.68 -8.49
CA LEU A 38 8.67 -9.07 -8.95
C LEU A 38 10.09 -9.51 -9.30
N VAL A 39 10.89 -8.61 -9.89
CA VAL A 39 12.32 -8.85 -10.14
C VAL A 39 13.07 -9.02 -8.83
N GLY A 40 12.89 -8.12 -7.86
CA GLY A 40 13.50 -8.23 -6.53
C GLY A 40 13.13 -9.54 -5.84
N LEU A 41 11.87 -9.96 -5.92
CA LEU A 41 11.41 -11.24 -5.37
C LEU A 41 12.03 -12.46 -6.09
N TYR A 42 12.33 -12.34 -7.39
CA TYR A 42 12.99 -13.39 -8.17
C TYR A 42 14.49 -13.47 -7.86
N GLU A 43 15.13 -12.33 -7.63
CA GLU A 43 16.57 -12.22 -7.36
C GLU A 43 16.94 -12.50 -5.90
N GLU A 44 15.97 -12.45 -4.96
CA GLU A 44 16.22 -12.75 -3.55
C GLU A 44 16.77 -14.18 -3.35
N PRO A 45 18.01 -14.34 -2.86
CA PRO A 45 18.64 -15.65 -2.67
C PRO A 45 17.88 -16.50 -1.65
N ASP A 46 17.33 -15.86 -0.60
CA ASP A 46 16.46 -16.49 0.39
C ASP A 46 15.00 -16.15 0.08
N ARG A 47 14.29 -17.08 -0.56
CA ARG A 47 12.87 -16.89 -0.86
C ARG A 47 12.10 -16.60 0.42
N PRO A 48 11.41 -15.46 0.53
CA PRO A 48 10.65 -15.15 1.73
C PRO A 48 9.55 -16.20 1.91
N ASN A 49 9.38 -16.68 3.14
CA ASN A 49 8.30 -17.61 3.51
C ASN A 49 6.91 -17.08 3.14
N ASN A 50 6.77 -15.74 3.03
CA ASN A 50 5.56 -15.08 2.57
C ASN A 50 5.88 -14.00 1.52
N ALA A 51 5.74 -14.35 0.24
CA ALA A 51 5.93 -13.42 -0.88
C ALA A 51 4.98 -12.21 -0.83
N LEU A 52 3.78 -12.37 -0.27
CA LEU A 52 2.82 -11.27 -0.16
C LEU A 52 3.32 -10.19 0.83
N ASP A 53 3.99 -10.60 1.90
CA ASP A 53 4.55 -9.66 2.87
C ASP A 53 5.77 -8.92 2.30
N TYR A 54 6.58 -9.58 1.47
CA TYR A 54 7.66 -8.92 0.72
C TYR A 54 7.11 -7.83 -0.20
N MET A 55 6.06 -8.14 -0.98
CA MET A 55 5.44 -7.17 -1.88
C MET A 55 4.87 -5.96 -1.13
N LYS A 56 4.21 -6.16 0.03
CA LYS A 56 3.69 -5.06 0.86
C LYS A 56 4.80 -4.14 1.33
N ARG A 57 5.89 -4.70 1.87
CA ARG A 57 7.06 -3.95 2.34
C ARG A 57 7.70 -3.16 1.20
N TYR A 58 7.90 -3.79 0.05
CA TYR A 58 8.58 -3.18 -1.11
C TYR A 58 7.76 -2.04 -1.73
N LEU A 59 6.43 -2.17 -1.77
CA LEU A 59 5.54 -1.12 -2.28
C LEU A 59 5.33 0.04 -1.30
N GLY A 60 6.02 0.04 -0.14
CA GLY A 60 5.84 1.05 0.89
C GLY A 60 4.44 1.03 1.52
N ALA A 61 3.65 -0.01 1.27
CA ALA A 61 2.46 -0.25 2.07
C ALA A 61 2.96 -0.51 3.49
N PRO A 62 2.55 0.28 4.49
CA PRO A 62 2.94 -0.02 5.84
C PRO A 62 2.51 -1.47 6.09
N SER A 63 3.45 -2.33 6.50
CA SER A 63 3.13 -3.59 7.17
C SER A 63 2.05 -3.21 8.17
N ALA A 64 0.80 -3.63 7.93
CA ALA A 64 -0.42 -3.07 8.52
C ALA A 64 -0.11 -2.17 9.72
N VAL A 65 -0.12 -0.83 9.52
CA VAL A 65 0.35 0.14 10.54
C VAL A 65 -0.12 -0.35 11.90
N ASP A 66 0.81 -0.66 12.81
CA ASP A 66 0.48 -1.12 14.15
C ASP A 66 -0.03 0.09 14.96
N ILE A 67 -1.25 0.51 14.63
CA ILE A 67 -1.93 1.67 15.19
C ILE A 67 -2.08 1.47 16.70
N ASP A 68 -2.26 0.23 17.15
CA ASP A 68 -2.44 -0.09 18.56
C ASP A 68 -1.10 0.00 19.31
N GLY A 69 -0.01 -0.51 18.76
CA GLY A 69 1.34 -0.31 19.29
C GLY A 69 1.73 1.17 19.36
N ILE A 70 1.46 1.94 18.30
CA ILE A 70 1.73 3.39 18.27
C ILE A 70 0.90 4.14 19.30
N LYS A 71 -0.37 3.77 19.51
CA LYS A 71 -1.23 4.39 20.54
C LYS A 71 -0.72 4.09 21.94
N GLN A 72 -0.28 2.86 22.18
CA GLN A 72 0.27 2.45 23.47
C GLN A 72 1.54 3.24 23.80
N GLU A 73 2.50 3.29 22.87
CA GLU A 73 3.75 4.04 23.04
C GLU A 73 3.47 5.53 23.30
N ASN A 74 2.54 6.13 22.57
CA ASN A 74 2.15 7.53 22.76
C ASN A 74 1.53 7.78 24.16
N SER A 75 0.73 6.83 24.67
CA SER A 75 0.20 6.90 26.03
C SER A 75 1.31 6.82 27.09
N GLU A 76 2.26 5.90 26.93
CA GLU A 76 3.39 5.73 27.84
C GLU A 76 4.30 6.97 27.86
N LEU A 77 4.61 7.53 26.69
CA LEU A 77 5.39 8.76 26.57
C LEU A 77 4.71 9.95 27.25
N LYS A 78 3.38 10.10 27.10
CA LYS A 78 2.62 11.15 27.79
C LYS A 78 2.70 11.01 29.31
N ILE A 79 2.58 9.79 29.83
CA ILE A 79 2.71 9.52 31.27
C ILE A 79 4.11 9.89 31.76
N GLN A 80 5.16 9.51 31.00
CA GLN A 80 6.54 9.85 31.36
C GLN A 80 6.78 11.36 31.35
N ILE A 81 6.27 12.07 30.34
CA ILE A 81 6.37 13.54 30.27
C ILE A 81 5.72 14.19 31.49
N GLU A 82 4.51 13.78 31.86
CA GLU A 82 3.82 14.35 33.02
C GLU A 82 4.54 14.03 34.33
N LYS A 83 5.08 12.82 34.47
CA LYS A 83 5.91 12.44 35.63
C LYS A 83 7.16 13.30 35.71
N MET A 84 7.89 13.46 34.61
CA MET A 84 9.12 14.27 34.57
C MET A 84 8.82 15.74 34.84
N LYS A 85 7.75 16.31 34.26
CA LYS A 85 7.32 17.69 34.54
C LYS A 85 7.03 17.91 36.02
N LYS A 86 6.35 16.96 36.67
CA LYS A 86 6.06 17.04 38.10
C LYS A 86 7.34 17.03 38.94
N GLN A 87 8.27 16.13 38.63
CA GLN A 87 9.58 16.08 39.31
C GLN A 87 10.38 17.37 39.11
N LEU A 88 10.29 17.97 37.92
CA LEU A 88 10.97 19.22 37.60
C LEU A 88 10.37 20.40 38.38
N ALA A 89 9.05 20.43 38.55
CA ALA A 89 8.37 21.41 39.39
C ALA A 89 8.75 21.27 40.88
N GLU A 90 8.79 20.05 41.41
CA GLU A 90 9.19 19.77 42.81
C GLU A 90 10.66 20.13 43.10
N LEU A 91 11.53 20.14 42.10
CA LEU A 91 12.95 20.53 42.23
C LEU A 91 13.19 22.04 42.02
N GLN A 92 12.21 22.74 41.46
CA GLN A 92 12.28 24.19 41.20
C GLN A 92 11.55 25.02 42.27
N GLU A 93 10.90 24.36 43.24
CA GLU A 93 10.32 24.93 44.47
C GLU A 93 11.31 24.80 45.64
#